data_AF-A0A938SQQ8-F1
#
_entry.id   AF-A0A938SQQ8-F1
#
_cell.length_a   1.000
_cell.length_b   1.000
_cell.length_c   1.000
_cell.angle_alpha   90.00
_cell.angle_beta   90.00
_cell.angle_gamma   90.00
#
_symmetry.space_group_name_H-M   'P 1'
#
loop_
_entity.id
_entity.type
_entity.pdbx_description
1 polymer ?
#
loop_
_entity_poly.entity_id
_entity_poly.type
_entity_poly.pdbx_seq_one_letter_code
_entity_poly.pdbx_strand_id
1 'polypeptide(L)'
;MAKNVLPDNVLVTRLDALASWFRKNSLWPMPFATACCGIELMATGASRHDLARFGAEAMRFSPRQSDLMIVAGRVVMKMLPVL
;
A
#
# COMPACT_ATOMS: atom_id res chain seq x y z
N MET A 1 -2.70 -9.62 7.05
CA MET A 1 -3.59 -10.80 7.02
C MET A 1 -2.85 -11.96 7.70
N ALA A 2 -2.97 -12.06 9.03
CA ALA A 2 -2.62 -13.22 9.84
C ALA A 2 -3.76 -13.33 10.85
N LYS A 3 -4.78 -14.12 10.52
CA LYS A 3 -5.89 -14.41 11.43
C LYS A 3 -5.38 -15.47 12.40
N ASN A 4 -5.07 -15.09 13.63
CA ASN A 4 -5.01 -16.05 14.73
C ASN A 4 -6.45 -16.49 15.02
N VAL A 5 -6.78 -17.72 14.67
CA VAL A 5 -8.15 -18.23 14.72
C VAL A 5 -8.56 -18.67 16.13
N LEU A 6 -7.66 -18.85 17.11
CA LEU A 6 -7.98 -19.24 18.51
C LEU A 6 -6.86 -18.82 19.51
N PRO A 7 -7.00 -19.07 20.84
CA PRO A 7 -7.32 -18.14 21.91
C PRO A 7 -6.07 -17.66 22.69
N ASP A 8 -5.48 -16.54 22.30
CA ASP A 8 -4.59 -15.77 23.16
C ASP A 8 -5.38 -14.57 23.68
N ASN A 9 -5.76 -14.61 24.94
CA ASN A 9 -6.18 -13.48 25.79
C ASN A 9 -6.94 -12.37 25.04
N VAL A 10 -8.26 -12.22 25.26
CA VAL A 10 -9.12 -11.18 24.61
C VAL A 10 -8.46 -9.79 24.52
N LEU A 11 -7.58 -9.43 25.45
CA LEU A 11 -6.76 -8.22 25.39
C LEU A 11 -5.76 -8.17 24.22
N VAL A 12 -4.99 -9.25 23.97
CA VAL A 12 -3.96 -9.31 22.91
C VAL A 12 -4.61 -9.26 21.52
N THR A 13 -5.73 -9.93 21.33
CA THR A 13 -6.49 -9.88 20.07
C THR A 13 -7.07 -8.49 19.78
N ARG A 14 -7.52 -7.75 20.81
CA ARG A 14 -7.98 -6.36 20.66
C ARG A 14 -6.83 -5.41 20.32
N LEU A 15 -5.66 -5.61 20.91
CA LEU A 15 -4.45 -4.83 20.60
C LEU A 15 -3.96 -5.09 19.17
N ASP A 16 -3.93 -6.34 18.72
CA ASP A 16 -3.56 -6.66 17.33
C ASP A 16 -4.58 -6.12 16.33
N ALA A 17 -5.88 -6.19 16.65
CA ALA A 17 -6.93 -5.58 15.83
C ALA A 17 -6.75 -4.05 15.69
N LEU A 18 -6.38 -3.38 16.79
CA LEU A 18 -6.08 -1.95 16.79
C LEU A 18 -4.82 -1.62 15.97
N ALA A 19 -3.74 -2.40 16.15
CA ALA A 19 -2.50 -2.22 15.38
C ALA A 19 -2.69 -2.47 13.87
N SER A 20 -3.54 -3.44 13.50
CA SER A 20 -3.95 -3.69 12.12
C SER A 20 -4.78 -2.54 11.55
N TRP A 21 -5.68 -1.97 12.35
CA TRP A 21 -6.46 -0.80 11.97
C TRP A 21 -5.58 0.41 11.66
N PHE A 22 -4.55 0.69 12.48
CA PHE A 22 -3.60 1.77 12.20
C PHE A 22 -2.86 1.58 10.87
N ARG A 23 -2.35 0.37 10.61
CA ARG A 23 -1.64 0.06 9.35
C ARG A 23 -2.53 0.18 8.12
N LYS A 24 -3.81 -0.18 8.21
CA LYS A 24 -4.72 -0.11 7.04
C LYS A 24 -5.07 1.33 6.66
N ASN A 25 -5.09 2.26 7.63
CA ASN A 25 -5.56 3.63 7.42
C ASN A 25 -4.44 4.63 7.14
N SER A 26 -3.17 4.21 7.20
CA SER A 26 -2.00 5.07 6.99
C SER A 26 -1.05 4.42 5.98
N LEU A 27 -1.54 4.20 4.77
CA LEU A 27 -0.77 3.61 3.68
C LEU A 27 0.10 4.67 3.03
N TRP A 28 1.40 4.44 2.92
CA TRP A 28 2.36 5.31 2.22
C TRP A 28 2.84 4.62 0.95
N PRO A 29 2.09 4.75 -0.16
CA PRO A 29 2.39 4.02 -1.39
C PRO A 29 3.65 4.55 -2.07
N MET A 30 4.44 3.61 -2.58
CA MET A 30 5.42 3.83 -3.63
C MET A 30 4.80 3.43 -4.97
N PRO A 31 4.52 4.38 -5.87
CA PRO A 31 4.09 4.08 -7.22
C PRO A 31 5.30 3.60 -8.06
N PHE A 32 5.23 2.38 -8.58
CA PHE A 32 6.19 1.84 -9.53
C PHE A 32 5.53 1.73 -10.92
N ALA A 33 5.55 2.86 -11.64
CA ALA A 33 4.92 2.99 -12.95
C ALA A 33 5.84 2.46 -14.07
N THR A 34 5.43 1.36 -14.71
CA THR A 34 6.22 0.73 -15.79
C THR A 34 5.56 0.76 -17.16
N ALA A 35 4.24 0.94 -17.22
CA ALA A 35 3.48 0.99 -18.46
C ALA A 35 2.24 1.89 -18.31
N CYS A 36 1.21 1.64 -19.12
CA CYS A 36 -0.05 2.39 -19.14
C CYS A 36 -0.78 2.43 -17.78
N CYS A 37 -0.68 1.41 -16.93
CA CYS A 37 -1.31 1.46 -15.61
C CYS A 37 -0.73 2.56 -14.69
N GLY A 38 0.43 3.11 -15.02
CA GLY A 38 0.99 4.28 -14.32
C GLY A 38 0.13 5.53 -14.46
N ILE A 39 -0.41 5.81 -15.66
CA ILE A 39 -1.28 6.99 -15.86
C ILE A 39 -2.65 6.80 -15.21
N GLU A 40 -3.13 5.56 -15.14
CA GLU A 40 -4.34 5.22 -14.40
C GLU A 40 -4.14 5.47 -12.90
N LEU A 41 -2.98 5.07 -12.35
CA LEU A 41 -2.62 5.35 -10.97
C LEU A 41 -2.52 6.86 -10.70
N MET A 42 -1.98 7.66 -11.62
CA MET A 42 -1.96 9.12 -11.50
C MET A 42 -3.36 9.72 -11.54
N ALA A 43 -4.28 9.16 -12.33
CA ALA A 43 -5.68 9.57 -12.36
C ALA A 43 -6.41 9.24 -11.04
N THR A 44 -6.03 8.15 -10.35
CA THR A 44 -6.49 7.87 -8.97
C THR A 44 -5.87 8.80 -7.92
N GLY A 45 -4.76 9.46 -8.21
CA GLY A 45 -4.24 10.55 -7.39
C GLY A 45 -4.97 11.89 -7.60
N ALA A 46 -5.78 12.01 -8.66
CA ALA A 46 -6.45 13.26 -8.99
C ALA A 46 -7.79 13.42 -8.26
N SER A 47 -8.32 14.66 -8.26
CA SER A 47 -9.55 15.04 -7.53
C SER A 47 -10.76 14.16 -7.80
N ARG A 48 -10.85 13.56 -9.00
CA ARG A 48 -11.98 12.70 -9.38
C ARG A 48 -12.00 11.37 -8.62
N HIS A 49 -10.84 10.77 -8.37
CA HIS A 49 -10.70 9.44 -7.79
C HIS A 49 -9.73 9.44 -6.61
N ASP A 50 -9.74 10.52 -5.85
CA ASP A 50 -8.79 10.86 -4.77
C ASP A 50 -8.46 9.72 -3.79
N LEU A 51 -7.25 9.20 -3.91
CA LEU A 51 -6.65 8.19 -3.04
C LEU A 51 -6.29 8.73 -1.64
N ALA A 52 -6.21 10.06 -1.45
CA ALA A 52 -5.89 10.67 -0.15
C ALA A 52 -6.93 10.30 0.92
N ARG A 53 -8.17 9.99 0.52
CA ARG A 53 -9.25 9.54 1.41
C ARG A 53 -8.92 8.29 2.23
N PHE A 54 -8.02 7.44 1.73
CA PHE A 54 -7.62 6.20 2.40
C PHE A 54 -6.32 6.35 3.21
N GLY A 55 -5.84 7.58 3.40
CA GLY A 55 -4.55 7.85 4.07
C GLY A 55 -3.33 7.71 3.16
N ALA A 56 -3.55 7.57 1.85
CA ALA A 56 -2.53 7.35 0.82
C ALA A 56 -2.17 8.62 0.02
N GLU A 57 -2.26 9.78 0.66
CA GLU A 57 -1.89 11.09 0.09
C GLU A 57 -0.39 11.21 -0.16
N ALA A 58 0.42 10.67 0.77
CA ALA A 58 1.87 10.79 0.72
C ALA A 58 2.50 9.70 -0.15
N MET A 59 2.54 9.93 -1.46
CA MET A 59 3.32 9.09 -2.37
C MET A 59 4.82 9.29 -2.11
N ARG A 60 5.46 8.28 -1.49
CA ARG A 60 6.89 8.32 -1.14
C ARG A 60 7.71 7.57 -2.19
N PHE A 61 8.54 8.30 -2.92
CA PHE A 61 9.43 7.75 -3.96
C PHE A 61 10.72 7.14 -3.38
N SER A 62 10.70 6.67 -2.14
CA SER A 62 11.86 6.02 -1.53
C SER A 62 11.43 4.73 -0.81
N PRO A 63 12.09 3.59 -1.07
CA PRO A 63 11.69 2.28 -0.54
C PRO A 63 11.80 2.17 0.96
N ARG A 64 12.64 2.99 1.58
CA ARG A 64 12.83 3.00 3.03
C ARG A 64 11.70 3.70 3.78
N GLN A 65 10.98 4.60 3.11
CA GLN A 65 9.91 5.39 3.74
C GLN A 65 8.53 4.84 3.42
N SER A 66 8.34 4.13 2.31
CA SER A 66 7.06 3.52 1.92
C SER A 66 6.81 2.18 2.60
N ASP A 67 5.56 1.86 2.88
CA ASP A 67 5.11 0.56 3.41
C ASP A 67 4.38 -0.31 2.37
N LEU A 68 3.91 0.29 1.28
CA LEU A 68 3.22 -0.37 0.17
C LEU A 68 3.89 -0.04 -1.17
N MET A 69 4.18 -1.05 -2.00
CA MET A 69 4.66 -0.86 -3.38
C MET A 69 3.58 -1.25 -4.39
N ILE A 70 3.25 -0.34 -5.30
CA ILE A 70 2.23 -0.55 -6.35
C ILE A 70 2.93 -0.72 -7.70
N VAL A 71 2.95 -1.95 -8.21
CA VAL A 71 3.48 -2.26 -9.55
C VAL A 71 2.42 -1.96 -10.60
N ALA A 72 2.50 -0.75 -11.17
CA ALA A 72 1.51 -0.22 -12.10
C ALA A 72 1.97 -0.39 -13.55
N GLY A 73 1.87 -1.63 -14.04
CA GLY A 73 2.07 -1.95 -15.45
C GLY A 73 2.80 -3.27 -15.66
N ARG A 74 3.16 -3.55 -16.92
CA ARG A 74 3.93 -4.75 -17.25
C ARG A 74 5.35 -4.66 -16.70
N VAL A 75 5.88 -5.78 -16.18
CA VAL A 75 7.29 -5.90 -15.79
C VAL A 75 8.01 -6.72 -16.85
N VAL A 76 9.05 -6.15 -17.45
CA VAL A 76 9.91 -6.88 -18.41
C VAL A 76 10.96 -7.69 -17.68
N MET A 77 11.48 -8.75 -18.30
CA MET A 77 12.55 -9.58 -17.72
C MET A 77 13.78 -8.76 -17.28
N LYS A 78 14.10 -7.68 -18.01
CA LYS A 78 15.17 -6.74 -17.66
C LYS A 78 14.89 -5.95 -16.37
N MET A 79 13.63 -5.70 -16.04
CA MET A 79 13.20 -4.92 -14.87
C MET A 79 13.00 -5.80 -13.63
N LEU A 80 12.84 -7.12 -13.80
CA LEU A 80 12.68 -8.08 -12.72
C LEU A 80 13.76 -8.01 -11.61
N PRO A 81 15.08 -7.87 -11.91
CA PRO A 81 16.10 -7.77 -10.85
C PRO A 81 16.21 -6.39 -10.20
N VAL A 82 15.52 -5.37 -10.72
CA VAL A 82 15.53 -3.99 -10.17
C VAL A 82 14.35 -3.78 -9.21
N LEU A 83 13.28 -4.56 -9.39
CA LEU A 83 12.14 -4.64 -8.47
C LEU A 83 12.55 -5.34 -7.17
#